data_AF-A0A8T4ZVS2-F1
#
_entry.id   AF-A0A8T4ZVS2-F1
#
_cell.length_a   1.000
_cell.length_b   1.000
_cell.length_c   1.000
_cell.angle_alpha   90.00
_cell.angle_beta   90.00
_cell.angle_gamma   90.00
#
_symmetry.space_group_name_H-M   'P 1'
#
loop_
_entity.id
_entity.type
_entity.pdbx_description
1 polymer ?
#
loop_
_entity_poly.entity_id
_entity_poly.type
_entity_poly.pdbx_seq_one_letter_code
_entity_poly.pdbx_strand_id
1 'polypeptide(L)'
;MAKGKAGQVQAETALVVPKEVEEELTLLRGFRDLVAERTGYALGVIALNAQMKEETADQRKASNEARKYLKQNIEVFVKNGDYEGYKQAVENVKKASEALKEARKPHMAKITPLRRAIKYIDNVAVPQSLEQLGVKVQPAFSLSDWIKKAVESKKRK
;
A
#
# COMPACT_ATOMS: atom_id res chain seq x y z
N MET A 1 14.13 63.27 40.56
CA MET A 1 13.01 63.17 39.61
C MET A 1 13.55 62.80 38.23
N ALA A 2 13.39 61.55 37.81
CA ALA A 2 13.56 61.14 36.41
C ALA A 2 12.43 60.15 36.12
N LYS A 3 11.45 60.61 35.34
CA LYS A 3 10.25 59.87 34.96
C LYS A 3 10.61 58.76 33.97
N GLY A 4 10.09 57.57 34.20
CA GLY A 4 10.30 56.39 33.38
C GLY A 4 9.81 56.55 31.94
N LYS A 5 10.46 55.81 31.04
CA LYS A 5 9.89 55.35 29.77
C LYS A 5 9.84 53.83 29.81
N ALA A 6 8.76 53.32 30.39
CA ALA A 6 8.26 52.00 30.06
C ALA A 6 7.26 52.17 28.93
N GLY A 7 7.26 51.24 27.98
CA GLY A 7 6.14 51.06 27.06
C GLY A 7 6.48 51.25 25.60
N GLN A 8 6.80 50.15 24.94
CA GLN A 8 6.10 49.73 23.72
C GLN A 8 6.24 48.21 23.61
N VAL A 9 5.40 47.50 24.36
CA VAL A 9 5.08 46.11 24.03
C VAL A 9 4.25 46.20 22.77
N GLN A 10 4.81 45.73 21.65
CA GLN A 10 4.06 45.54 20.41
C GLN A 10 2.88 44.64 20.75
N ALA A 11 1.66 45.19 20.66
CA ALA A 11 0.46 44.39 20.72
C ALA A 11 0.55 43.40 19.56
N GLU A 12 0.71 42.11 19.89
CA GLU A 12 0.45 41.02 18.97
C GLU A 12 -0.99 41.22 18.49
N THR A 13 -1.13 41.75 17.28
CA THR A 13 -2.39 41.71 16.55
C THR A 13 -2.74 40.25 16.37
N ALA A 14 -3.59 39.73 17.25
CA ALA A 14 -4.18 38.42 17.11
C ALA A 14 -4.84 38.36 15.72
N LEU A 15 -4.19 37.66 14.80
CA LEU A 15 -4.73 37.34 13.49
C LEU A 15 -5.95 36.46 13.72
N VAL A 16 -7.13 37.07 13.78
CA VAL A 16 -8.41 36.37 13.80
C VAL A 16 -8.54 35.73 12.42
N VAL A 17 -8.20 34.44 12.33
CA VAL A 17 -8.37 33.67 11.11
C VAL A 17 -9.88 33.62 10.83
N PRO A 18 -10.33 33.99 9.62
CA PRO A 18 -11.75 33.88 9.26
C PRO A 18 -12.20 32.42 9.44
N LYS A 19 -13.40 32.19 9.99
CA LYS A 19 -13.91 30.84 10.29
C LYS A 19 -13.85 29.88 9.09
N GLU A 20 -14.09 30.39 7.89
CA GLU A 20 -13.98 29.63 6.64
C GLU A 20 -12.55 29.11 6.39
N VAL A 21 -11.54 29.91 6.74
CA VAL A 21 -10.12 29.54 6.63
C VAL A 21 -9.73 28.53 7.72
N GLU A 22 -10.32 28.62 8.92
CA GLU A 22 -10.12 27.63 9.98
C GLU A 22 -10.71 26.26 9.61
N GLU A 23 -11.89 26.23 9.01
CA GLU A 23 -12.54 25.02 8.51
C GLU A 23 -11.71 24.36 7.40
N GLU A 24 -11.27 25.13 6.39
CA GLU A 24 -10.42 24.63 5.31
C GLU A 24 -9.08 24.07 5.83
N LEU A 25 -8.43 24.77 6.76
CA LEU A 25 -7.20 24.30 7.40
C LEU A 25 -7.41 23.00 8.19
N THR A 26 -8.58 22.84 8.81
CA THR A 26 -8.92 21.63 9.56
C THR A 26 -9.13 20.44 8.61
N LEU A 27 -9.83 20.65 7.49
CA LEU A 27 -10.01 19.63 6.45
C LEU A 27 -8.67 19.23 5.81
N LEU A 28 -7.79 20.19 5.53
CA LEU A 28 -6.46 19.94 4.98
C LEU A 28 -5.57 19.15 5.95
N ARG A 29 -5.65 19.42 7.26
CA ARG A 29 -4.96 18.61 8.28
C ARG A 29 -5.49 17.18 8.32
N GLY A 30 -6.80 17.00 8.32
CA GLY A 30 -7.43 15.68 8.26
C GLY A 30 -7.02 14.89 7.01
N PHE A 31 -7.00 15.56 5.85
CA PHE A 31 -6.53 14.94 4.60
C PHE A 31 -5.06 14.53 4.67
N ARG A 32 -4.19 15.39 5.21
CA ARG A 32 -2.77 15.08 5.41
C ARG A 32 -2.59 13.86 6.30
N ASP A 33 -3.31 13.79 7.41
CA ASP A 33 -3.20 12.70 8.37
C ASP A 33 -3.68 11.38 7.74
N LEU A 34 -4.74 11.44 6.93
CA LEU A 34 -5.25 10.30 6.16
C LEU A 34 -4.23 9.77 5.14
N VAL A 35 -3.52 10.65 4.44
CA VAL A 35 -2.41 10.27 3.53
C VAL A 35 -1.21 9.70 4.31
N ALA A 36 -0.92 10.23 5.50
CA ALA A 36 0.14 9.72 6.36
C ALA A 36 -0.17 8.30 6.85
N GLU A 37 -1.41 8.04 7.31
CA GLU A 37 -1.88 6.72 7.71
C GLU A 37 -1.78 5.71 6.57
N ARG A 38 -2.28 6.09 5.38
CA ARG A 38 -2.16 5.28 4.15
C ARG A 38 -0.73 4.87 3.89
N THR A 39 0.20 5.83 4.01
CA THR A 39 1.63 5.59 3.79
C THR A 39 2.22 4.67 4.86
N GLY A 40 1.87 4.87 6.13
CA GLY A 40 2.26 3.99 7.22
C GLY A 40 1.79 2.55 7.02
N TYR A 41 0.52 2.36 6.63
CA TYR A 41 -0.01 1.03 6.31
C TYR A 41 0.71 0.40 5.12
N ALA A 42 1.00 1.16 4.07
CA ALA A 42 1.73 0.65 2.90
C ALA A 42 3.14 0.18 3.27
N LEU A 43 3.88 0.97 4.06
CA LEU A 43 5.20 0.59 4.57
C LEU A 43 5.13 -0.64 5.49
N GLY A 44 4.13 -0.71 6.37
CA GLY A 44 3.88 -1.88 7.21
C GLY A 44 3.63 -3.15 6.38
N VAL A 45 2.85 -3.05 5.31
CA VAL A 45 2.63 -4.16 4.36
C VAL A 45 3.94 -4.58 3.70
N ILE A 46 4.81 -3.64 3.31
CA ILE A 46 6.11 -3.95 2.69
C ILE A 46 6.99 -4.72 3.69
N ALA A 47 7.14 -4.22 4.91
CA ALA A 47 7.95 -4.84 5.95
C ALA A 47 7.46 -6.25 6.31
N LEU A 48 6.15 -6.42 6.52
CA LEU A 48 5.57 -7.74 6.83
C LEU A 48 5.68 -8.73 5.67
N ASN A 49 5.64 -8.26 4.41
CA ASN A 49 5.88 -9.13 3.25
C ASN A 49 7.34 -9.57 3.15
N ALA A 50 8.30 -8.71 3.51
CA ALA A 50 9.71 -9.08 3.58
C ALA A 50 9.93 -10.18 4.63
N GLN A 51 9.41 -9.99 5.84
CA GLN A 51 9.46 -11.00 6.91
C GLN A 51 8.81 -12.32 6.48
N MET A 52 7.59 -12.27 5.94
CA MET A 52 6.92 -13.48 5.43
C MET A 52 7.77 -14.18 4.36
N LYS A 53 8.48 -13.45 3.49
CA LYS A 53 9.28 -14.05 2.43
C LYS A 53 10.49 -14.80 3.00
N GLU A 54 11.13 -14.24 4.01
CA GLU A 54 12.27 -14.86 4.72
C GLU A 54 11.81 -16.10 5.50
N GLU A 55 10.78 -15.96 6.32
CA GLU A 55 10.29 -17.03 7.19
C GLU A 55 9.64 -18.20 6.42
N THR A 56 9.11 -17.95 5.22
CA THR A 56 8.51 -19.00 4.36
C THR A 56 9.42 -19.44 3.21
N ALA A 57 10.71 -19.10 3.26
CA ALA A 57 11.66 -19.36 2.17
C ALA A 57 11.75 -20.85 1.81
N ASP A 58 11.82 -21.73 2.79
CA ASP A 58 11.98 -23.17 2.57
C ASP A 58 10.72 -23.80 2.00
N GLN A 59 9.54 -23.45 2.52
CA GLN A 59 8.27 -23.93 1.97
C GLN A 59 8.04 -23.41 0.54
N ARG A 60 8.51 -22.20 0.22
CA ARG A 60 8.50 -21.68 -1.16
C ARG A 60 9.41 -22.47 -2.08
N LYS A 61 10.64 -22.76 -1.64
CA LYS A 61 11.57 -23.60 -2.41
C LYS A 61 10.98 -24.99 -2.66
N ALA A 62 10.50 -25.65 -1.62
CA ALA A 62 9.87 -26.98 -1.73
C ALA A 62 8.66 -26.97 -2.69
N SER A 63 7.79 -25.96 -2.58
CA SER A 63 6.65 -25.83 -3.51
C SER A 63 7.09 -25.57 -4.96
N ASN A 64 8.15 -24.80 -5.18
CA ASN A 64 8.66 -24.50 -6.51
C ASN A 64 9.36 -25.72 -7.13
N GLU A 65 10.14 -26.45 -6.34
CA GLU A 65 10.82 -27.68 -6.77
C GLU A 65 9.81 -28.76 -7.15
N ALA A 66 8.76 -28.98 -6.34
CA ALA A 66 7.70 -29.92 -6.68
C ALA A 66 7.01 -29.57 -8.01
N ARG A 67 6.76 -28.28 -8.27
CA ARG A 67 6.18 -27.80 -9.54
C ARG A 67 7.14 -27.97 -10.72
N LYS A 68 8.44 -27.70 -10.50
CA LYS A 68 9.48 -27.87 -11.50
C LYS A 68 9.62 -29.35 -11.88
N TYR A 69 9.65 -30.23 -10.89
CA TYR A 69 9.67 -31.68 -11.08
C TYR A 69 8.48 -32.15 -11.93
N LEU A 70 7.26 -31.75 -11.58
CA LEU A 70 6.07 -32.10 -12.35
C LEU A 70 6.18 -31.60 -13.80
N LYS A 71 6.62 -30.35 -14.01
CA LYS A 71 6.75 -29.77 -15.35
C LYS A 71 7.80 -30.51 -16.20
N GLN A 72 8.94 -30.88 -15.62
CA GLN A 72 10.03 -31.54 -16.34
C GLN A 72 9.70 -32.99 -16.68
N ASN A 73 8.95 -33.69 -15.84
CA ASN A 73 8.64 -35.11 -16.04
C ASN A 73 7.30 -35.34 -16.74
N ILE A 74 6.53 -34.29 -17.07
CA ILE A 74 5.20 -34.46 -17.65
C ILE A 74 5.24 -35.20 -19.00
N GLU A 75 6.22 -34.89 -19.84
CA GLU A 75 6.40 -35.59 -21.12
C GLU A 75 6.80 -37.05 -20.93
N VAL A 76 7.59 -37.35 -19.89
CA VAL A 76 8.01 -38.71 -19.55
C VAL A 76 6.82 -39.52 -19.06
N PHE A 77 5.98 -38.95 -18.19
CA PHE A 77 4.75 -39.60 -17.72
C PHE A 77 3.79 -39.90 -18.87
N VAL A 78 3.63 -38.96 -19.80
CA VAL A 78 2.78 -39.15 -20.98
C VAL A 78 3.33 -40.23 -21.92
N LYS A 79 4.64 -40.20 -22.22
CA LYS A 79 5.28 -41.18 -23.11
C LYS A 79 5.29 -42.59 -22.53
N ASN A 80 5.47 -42.72 -21.22
CA ASN A 80 5.53 -44.01 -20.52
C ASN A 80 4.15 -44.50 -20.07
N GLY A 81 3.09 -43.71 -20.23
CA GLY A 81 1.76 -44.03 -19.70
C GLY A 81 1.72 -44.12 -18.16
N ASP A 82 2.67 -43.49 -17.46
CA ASP A 82 2.81 -43.56 -16.01
C ASP A 82 1.85 -42.59 -15.30
N TYR A 83 0.61 -43.05 -15.17
CA TYR A 83 -0.44 -42.30 -14.48
C TYR A 83 -0.21 -42.21 -12.96
N GLU A 84 0.35 -43.25 -12.34
CA GLU A 84 0.57 -43.26 -10.90
C GLU A 84 1.68 -42.29 -10.48
N GLY A 85 2.81 -42.27 -11.20
CA GLY A 85 3.88 -41.30 -10.98
C GLY A 85 3.42 -39.86 -11.17
N TYR A 86 2.60 -39.61 -12.21
CA TYR A 86 1.95 -38.32 -12.40
C TYR A 86 1.05 -37.94 -11.21
N LYS A 87 0.20 -38.86 -10.76
CA LYS A 87 -0.73 -38.62 -9.64
C LYS A 87 0.03 -38.29 -8.35
N GLN A 88 1.09 -39.04 -8.04
CA GLN A 88 1.95 -38.77 -6.88
C GLN A 88 2.64 -37.40 -6.98
N ALA A 89 3.18 -37.05 -8.16
CA ALA A 89 3.80 -35.75 -8.39
C ALA A 89 2.81 -34.59 -8.18
N VAL A 90 1.57 -34.74 -8.64
CA VAL A 90 0.49 -33.77 -8.41
C VAL A 90 0.13 -33.67 -6.92
N GLU A 91 0.04 -34.80 -6.23
CA GLU A 91 -0.24 -34.83 -4.79
C GLU A 91 0.87 -34.15 -3.98
N ASN A 92 2.13 -34.35 -4.35
CA ASN A 92 3.28 -33.69 -3.74
C ASN A 92 3.23 -32.16 -3.94
N VAL A 93 2.82 -31.70 -5.14
CA VAL A 93 2.58 -30.26 -5.39
C VAL A 93 1.47 -29.71 -4.50
N LYS A 94 0.38 -30.47 -4.28
CA LYS A 94 -0.71 -30.06 -3.39
C LYS A 94 -0.23 -29.94 -1.95
N LYS A 95 0.43 -30.98 -1.41
CA LYS A 95 0.97 -31.00 -0.05
C LYS A 95 1.96 -29.84 0.19
N ALA A 96 2.89 -29.61 -0.73
CA ALA A 96 3.84 -28.51 -0.63
C ALA A 96 3.16 -27.13 -0.70
N SER A 97 2.11 -26.99 -1.53
CA SER A 97 1.32 -25.75 -1.62
C SER A 97 0.50 -25.49 -0.37
N GLU A 98 -0.05 -26.53 0.27
CA GLU A 98 -0.78 -26.45 1.52
C GLU A 98 0.16 -26.08 2.68
N ALA A 99 1.33 -26.70 2.78
CA ALA A 99 2.34 -26.35 3.77
C ALA A 99 2.75 -24.86 3.67
N LEU A 100 2.96 -24.36 2.44
CA LEU A 100 3.22 -22.94 2.21
C LEU A 100 2.03 -22.06 2.61
N LYS A 101 0.79 -22.51 2.36
CA LYS A 101 -0.42 -21.76 2.73
C LYS A 101 -0.53 -21.65 4.25
N GLU A 102 -0.34 -22.75 4.98
CA GLU A 102 -0.37 -22.77 6.45
C GLU A 102 0.71 -21.87 7.05
N ALA A 103 1.95 -21.96 6.57
CA ALA A 103 3.06 -21.12 7.02
C ALA A 103 2.78 -19.62 6.79
N ARG A 104 2.06 -19.26 5.72
CA ARG A 104 1.72 -17.87 5.41
C ARG A 104 0.55 -17.32 6.21
N LYS A 105 -0.34 -18.16 6.76
CA LYS A 105 -1.54 -17.72 7.50
C LYS A 105 -1.26 -16.66 8.57
N PRO A 106 -0.30 -16.83 9.50
CA PRO A 106 -0.07 -15.85 10.56
C PRO A 106 0.36 -14.47 10.02
N HIS A 107 1.16 -14.43 8.95
CA HIS A 107 1.53 -13.18 8.30
C HIS A 107 0.36 -12.54 7.57
N MET A 108 -0.43 -13.35 6.85
CA MET A 108 -1.60 -12.87 6.13
C MET A 108 -2.67 -12.31 7.06
N ALA A 109 -2.81 -12.82 8.28
CA ALA A 109 -3.69 -12.26 9.30
C ALA A 109 -3.31 -10.82 9.67
N LYS A 110 -2.02 -10.47 9.67
CA LYS A 110 -1.52 -9.10 9.92
C LYS A 110 -1.58 -8.21 8.66
N ILE A 111 -1.25 -8.77 7.49
CA ILE A 111 -1.19 -8.01 6.23
C ILE A 111 -2.58 -7.66 5.71
N THR A 112 -3.57 -8.55 5.87
CA THR A 112 -4.90 -8.39 5.27
C THR A 112 -5.65 -7.15 5.79
N PRO A 113 -5.71 -6.87 7.10
CA PRO A 113 -6.31 -5.66 7.62
C PRO A 113 -5.68 -4.39 7.06
N LEU A 114 -4.34 -4.32 6.99
CA LEU A 114 -3.63 -3.17 6.44
C LEU A 114 -3.98 -2.92 4.97
N ARG A 115 -4.05 -3.98 4.15
CA ARG A 115 -4.48 -3.87 2.75
C ARG A 115 -5.92 -3.39 2.62
N ARG A 116 -6.81 -3.83 3.51
CA ARG A 116 -8.20 -3.35 3.55
C ARG A 116 -8.27 -1.87 3.92
N ALA A 117 -7.48 -1.44 4.90
CA ALA A 117 -7.39 -0.03 5.29
C ALA A 117 -6.89 0.84 4.13
N ILE A 118 -5.81 0.45 3.44
CA ILE A 118 -5.32 1.16 2.25
C ILE A 118 -6.41 1.25 1.19
N LYS A 119 -7.10 0.15 0.89
CA LYS A 119 -8.18 0.13 -0.11
C LYS A 119 -9.33 1.06 0.27
N TYR A 120 -9.72 1.08 1.55
CA TYR A 120 -10.76 1.97 2.05
C TYR A 120 -10.36 3.44 1.90
N ILE A 121 -9.14 3.78 2.31
CA ILE A 121 -8.60 5.13 2.16
C ILE A 121 -8.57 5.54 0.68
N ASP A 122 -7.99 4.72 -0.19
CA ASP A 122 -7.80 5.04 -1.61
C ASP A 122 -9.15 5.17 -2.35
N ASN A 123 -10.16 4.36 -2.00
CA ASN A 123 -11.43 4.30 -2.74
C ASN A 123 -12.58 5.11 -2.14
N VAL A 124 -12.55 5.40 -0.84
CA VAL A 124 -13.67 6.02 -0.13
C VAL A 124 -13.22 7.31 0.53
N ALA A 125 -12.23 7.23 1.42
CA ALA A 125 -11.93 8.35 2.30
C ALA A 125 -11.21 9.51 1.57
N VAL A 126 -10.21 9.22 0.74
CA VAL A 126 -9.55 10.25 -0.09
C VAL A 126 -10.54 10.93 -1.03
N PRO A 127 -11.36 10.21 -1.82
CA PRO A 127 -12.37 10.85 -2.65
C PRO A 127 -13.34 11.76 -1.88
N GLN A 128 -13.87 11.29 -0.75
CA GLN A 128 -14.78 12.09 0.08
C GLN A 128 -14.10 13.35 0.64
N SER A 129 -12.86 13.24 1.13
CA SER A 129 -12.11 14.41 1.61
C SER A 129 -11.80 15.40 0.49
N LEU A 130 -11.55 14.93 -0.73
CA LEU A 130 -11.34 15.81 -1.89
C LEU A 130 -12.63 16.54 -2.29
N GLU A 131 -13.77 15.86 -2.25
CA GLU A 131 -15.08 16.49 -2.47
C GLU A 131 -15.37 17.57 -1.43
N GLN A 132 -15.05 17.34 -0.15
CA GLN A 132 -15.18 18.33 0.92
C GLN A 132 -14.27 19.55 0.72
N LEU A 133 -13.09 19.36 0.12
CA LEU A 133 -12.18 20.44 -0.26
C LEU A 133 -12.57 21.12 -1.59
N GLY A 134 -13.73 20.79 -2.17
CA GLY A 134 -14.23 21.38 -3.42
C GLY A 134 -13.54 20.85 -4.69
N VAL A 135 -12.73 19.80 -4.58
CA VAL A 135 -12.04 19.19 -5.72
C VAL A 135 -12.89 18.07 -6.32
N LYS A 136 -13.31 18.23 -7.58
CA LYS A 136 -14.03 17.18 -8.30
C LYS A 136 -13.09 16.01 -8.59
N VAL A 137 -13.37 14.86 -7.98
CA VAL A 137 -12.63 13.62 -8.22
C VAL A 137 -12.91 13.16 -9.66
N GLN A 138 -11.95 13.36 -10.56
CA GLN A 138 -12.03 12.84 -11.92
C GLN A 138 -11.40 11.44 -11.98
N PRO A 139 -12.03 10.48 -12.68
CA PRO A 139 -11.41 9.19 -12.89
C PRO A 139 -10.13 9.36 -13.73
N ALA A 140 -9.04 8.72 -13.29
CA ALA A 140 -7.71 8.87 -13.87
C ALA A 140 -7.53 8.20 -15.26
N PHE A 141 -8.57 8.18 -16.10
CA PHE A 141 -8.45 7.76 -17.51
C PHE A 141 -7.56 8.72 -18.32
N SER A 142 -7.33 9.93 -17.80
CA SER A 142 -6.39 10.91 -18.36
C SER A 142 -5.37 11.34 -17.31
N LEU A 143 -4.10 11.49 -17.74
CA LEU A 143 -3.07 12.14 -16.93
C LEU A 143 -3.55 13.54 -16.53
N SER A 144 -3.35 13.92 -15.27
CA SER A 144 -3.59 15.30 -14.85
C SER A 144 -2.71 16.25 -15.67
N ASP A 145 -3.18 17.47 -15.93
CA ASP A 145 -2.43 18.44 -16.73
C ASP A 145 -1.07 18.78 -16.10
N TRP A 146 -0.98 18.69 -14.77
CA TRP A 146 0.29 18.78 -14.07
C TRP A 146 1.25 17.63 -14.45
N ILE A 147 0.78 16.37 -14.47
CA ILE A 147 1.61 15.23 -14.86
C ILE A 147 1.99 15.33 -16.35
N LYS A 148 1.07 15.75 -17.23
CA LYS A 148 1.38 15.98 -18.65
C LYS A 148 2.54 16.96 -18.80
N LYS A 149 2.45 18.13 -18.14
CA LYS A 149 3.51 19.16 -18.15
C LYS A 149 4.83 18.65 -17.53
N ALA A 150 4.76 17.87 -16.46
CA ALA A 150 5.94 17.30 -15.80
C ALA A 150 6.65 16.24 -16.66
N VAL A 151 5.89 15.44 -17.43
CA VAL A 151 6.44 14.47 -18.38
C VAL A 151 7.06 15.17 -19.59
N GLU A 152 6.41 16.21 -20.11
CA GLU A 152 6.93 17.02 -21.23
C GLU A 152 8.23 17.75 -20.87
N SER A 153 8.32 18.33 -19.66
CA SER A 153 9.54 19.01 -19.21
C SER A 153 10.71 18.05 -18.99
N LYS A 154 10.43 16.79 -18.61
CA LYS A 154 11.44 15.73 -18.49
C LYS A 154 11.97 15.23 -19.84
N LYS A 155 11.14 15.24 -20.89
CA LYS A 155 11.55 14.86 -22.26
C LYS A 155 12.39 15.92 -22.97
N ARG A 156 12.39 17.17 -22.48
CA ARG A 156 13.17 18.30 -23.04
C ARG A 156 14.56 18.43 -22.42
N LYS A 157 14.92 17.57 -21.47
CA LYS A 157 16.29 17.39 -20.95
C LYS A 157 16.87 16.10 -21.51
#